data_AF-A0AAN6F391-F1
#
_entry.id   AF-A0AAN6F391-F1
#
_cell.length_a   1.000
_cell.length_b   1.000
_cell.length_c   1.000
_cell.angle_alpha   90.00
_cell.angle_beta   90.00
_cell.angle_gamma   90.00
#
_symmetry.space_group_name_H-M   'P 1'
#
loop_
_entity.id
_entity.type
_entity.pdbx_description
1 polymer ?
#
loop_
_entity_poly.entity_id
_entity_poly.type
_entity_poly.pdbx_seq_one_letter_code
_entity_poly.pdbx_strand_id
1 'polypeptide(L)'
;MDLPSLNSILESEREMDRELKKLEMAVATVNRANRVVKRVRYRLKEPFISQAVIKAKPAAQTKGFFKLPSELQHRIWKLLPTVADRLALALTCKETAIMFEATKSIKLADGKTFLFPKPQRTTKSHRLQVLVRLRSWVPAKYRLCYRCIQYINLEDDTNNGNWGGSTHIVDQGLMTEKAMRKGPRCALCVLADKLELASHKEAHKKFKQLARRYALA
;
A
#
# COMPACT_ATOMS: atom_id res chain seq x y z
N MET A 1 22.85 31.35 44.85
CA MET A 1 21.99 30.72 43.83
C MET A 1 21.10 29.77 44.59
N ASP A 2 19.83 30.13 44.76
CA ASP A 2 18.87 29.26 45.44
C ASP A 2 18.54 28.09 44.52
N LEU A 3 18.75 26.88 45.03
CA LEU A 3 18.38 25.66 44.34
C LEU A 3 16.85 25.63 44.21
N PRO A 4 16.30 25.39 42.99
CA PRO A 4 14.87 25.27 42.81
C PRO A 4 14.31 24.17 43.73
N SER A 5 13.16 24.43 44.34
CA SER A 5 12.53 23.47 45.25
C SER A 5 12.15 22.19 44.50
N LEU A 6 12.20 21.05 45.18
CA LEU A 6 11.87 19.74 44.58
C LEU A 6 10.49 19.75 43.89
N ASN A 7 9.55 20.53 44.44
CA ASN A 7 8.20 20.70 43.87
C ASN A 7 8.21 21.46 42.55
N SER A 8 9.03 22.50 42.39
CA SER A 8 9.10 23.24 41.12
C SER A 8 9.75 22.42 40.00
N ILE A 9 10.68 21.52 40.35
CA ILE A 9 11.27 20.55 39.42
C ILE A 9 10.20 19.55 38.96
N LEU A 10 9.45 18.95 39.89
CA LEU A 10 8.38 17.99 39.56
C LEU A 10 7.23 18.62 38.76
N GLU A 11 6.87 19.88 39.02
CA GLU A 11 5.88 20.61 38.23
C GLU A 11 6.39 20.88 36.81
N SER A 12 7.67 21.24 36.66
CA SER A 12 8.30 21.46 35.36
C SER A 12 8.41 20.17 34.55
N GLU A 13 8.73 19.04 35.18
CA GLU A 13 8.73 17.72 34.54
C GLU A 13 7.33 17.31 34.06
N ARG A 14 6.29 17.52 34.90
CA ARG A 14 4.90 17.24 34.51
C ARG A 14 4.43 18.11 33.35
N GLU A 15 4.86 19.36 33.30
CA GLU A 15 4.52 20.26 32.20
C GLU A 15 5.27 19.88 30.91
N MET A 16 6.55 19.50 31.00
CA MET A 16 7.29 18.93 29.87
C MET A 16 6.61 17.66 29.33
N ASP A 17 6.18 16.74 30.19
CA ASP A 17 5.47 15.53 29.78
C ASP A 17 4.16 15.83 29.03
N ARG A 18 3.44 16.87 29.45
CA ARG A 18 2.22 17.33 28.77
C ARG A 18 2.54 17.90 27.40
N GLU A 19 3.54 18.76 27.30
CA GLU A 19 3.95 19.34 26.02
C GLU A 19 4.49 18.28 25.06
N LEU A 20 5.24 17.31 25.57
CA LEU A 20 5.75 16.18 24.78
C LEU A 20 4.59 15.34 24.23
N LYS A 21 3.58 15.02 25.05
CA LYS A 21 2.36 14.34 24.58
C LYS A 21 1.60 15.15 23.51
N LYS A 22 1.46 16.47 23.69
CA LYS A 22 0.83 17.35 22.68
C LYS A 22 1.60 17.31 21.37
N LEU A 23 2.93 17.35 21.43
CA LEU A 23 3.80 17.28 20.26
C LEU A 23 3.66 15.93 19.54
N GLU A 24 3.66 14.81 20.27
CA GLU A 24 3.45 13.48 19.73
C GLU A 24 2.09 13.37 19.00
N MET A 25 1.03 13.91 19.61
CA MET A 25 -0.30 13.97 19.00
C MET A 25 -0.32 14.83 17.72
N ALA A 26 0.38 15.97 17.72
CA ALA A 26 0.49 16.83 16.55
C ALA A 26 1.25 16.12 15.42
N VAL A 27 2.37 15.46 15.72
CA VAL A 27 3.15 14.68 14.76
C VAL A 27 2.31 13.53 14.18
N ALA A 28 1.58 12.80 15.02
CA ALA A 28 0.67 11.74 14.58
C ALA A 28 -0.41 12.28 13.63
N THR A 29 -0.98 13.44 13.94
CA THR A 29 -1.98 14.12 13.11
C THR A 29 -1.42 14.52 11.74
N VAL A 30 -0.24 15.13 11.71
CA VAL A 30 0.46 15.51 10.46
C VAL A 30 0.79 14.27 9.63
N ASN A 31 1.30 13.20 10.25
CA ASN A 31 1.58 11.94 9.59
C ASN A 31 0.34 11.33 8.95
N ARG A 32 -0.78 11.34 9.67
CA ARG A 32 -2.08 10.89 9.16
C ARG A 32 -2.55 11.73 7.99
N ALA A 33 -2.49 13.06 8.08
CA ALA A 33 -2.86 13.97 7.00
C ALA A 33 -2.02 13.73 5.73
N ASN A 34 -0.70 13.61 5.88
CA ASN A 34 0.22 13.28 4.78
C ASN A 34 -0.13 11.94 4.10
N ARG A 35 -0.52 10.93 4.89
CA ARG A 35 -0.99 9.63 4.39
C ARG A 35 -2.32 9.74 3.63
N VAL A 36 -3.21 10.66 4.01
CA VAL A 36 -4.48 10.93 3.29
C VAL A 36 -4.19 11.62 1.96
N VAL A 37 -3.37 12.67 1.94
CA VAL A 37 -3.02 13.42 0.71
C VAL A 37 -2.40 12.48 -0.34
N LYS A 38 -1.49 11.59 0.06
CA LYS A 38 -0.89 10.57 -0.83
C LYS A 38 -1.91 9.64 -1.47
N ARG A 39 -3.11 9.47 -0.89
CA ARG A 39 -4.18 8.61 -1.41
C ARG A 39 -5.13 9.34 -2.36
N VAL A 40 -5.15 10.67 -2.37
CA VAL A 40 -5.88 11.46 -3.38
C VAL A 40 -5.31 11.18 -4.77
N ARG A 41 -3.98 11.19 -4.92
CA ARG A 41 -3.28 10.83 -6.16
C ARG A 41 -2.48 9.54 -6.01
N TYR A 42 -3.15 8.44 -5.68
CA TYR A 42 -2.47 7.17 -5.44
C TYR A 42 -1.85 6.59 -6.71
N ARG A 43 -0.50 6.46 -6.71
CA ARG A 43 0.27 5.77 -7.74
C ARG A 43 0.76 4.42 -7.23
N LEU A 44 0.60 3.39 -8.07
CA LEU A 44 1.13 2.07 -7.78
C LEU A 44 2.65 2.08 -7.85
N LYS A 45 3.29 1.64 -6.77
CA LYS A 45 4.71 1.31 -6.79
C LYS A 45 4.90 -0.05 -7.46
N GLU A 46 6.06 -0.21 -8.09
CA GLU A 46 6.52 -1.52 -8.52
C GLU A 46 6.53 -2.48 -7.32
N PRO A 47 5.99 -3.71 -7.47
CA PRO A 47 6.03 -4.66 -6.38
C PRO A 47 7.49 -5.01 -6.07
N PHE A 48 7.75 -5.11 -4.78
CA PHE A 48 9.03 -5.54 -4.26
C PHE A 48 8.78 -6.48 -3.08
N ILE A 49 9.65 -7.45 -2.90
CA ILE A 49 9.66 -8.32 -1.73
C ILE A 49 10.58 -7.68 -0.70
N SER A 50 10.07 -7.46 0.52
CA SER A 50 10.87 -6.81 1.56
C SER A 50 12.01 -7.72 2.03
N GLN A 51 13.15 -7.11 2.39
CA GLN A 51 14.29 -7.85 2.93
C GLN A 51 13.94 -8.57 4.23
N ALA A 52 12.98 -8.07 5.01
CA ALA A 52 12.49 -8.74 6.20
C ALA A 52 11.87 -10.11 5.87
N VAL A 53 11.11 -10.22 4.78
CA VAL A 53 10.53 -11.50 4.33
C VAL A 53 11.62 -12.47 3.88
N ILE A 54 12.62 -11.97 3.15
CA ILE A 54 13.77 -12.79 2.71
C ILE A 54 14.56 -13.32 3.93
N LYS A 55 14.71 -12.50 4.97
CA LYS A 55 15.46 -12.83 6.19
C LYS A 55 14.69 -13.67 7.22
N ALA A 56 13.36 -13.70 7.18
CA ALA A 56 12.51 -14.43 8.15
C ALA A 56 12.78 -15.95 8.14
N LYS A 57 12.56 -16.68 9.24
CA LYS A 57 12.80 -18.15 9.27
C LYS A 57 11.91 -18.88 8.24
N PRO A 58 12.48 -19.71 7.34
CA PRO A 58 11.70 -20.42 6.33
C PRO A 58 10.94 -21.61 6.94
N ALA A 59 9.78 -21.92 6.37
CA ALA A 59 9.18 -23.25 6.51
C ALA A 59 9.98 -24.26 5.67
N ALA A 60 10.20 -25.48 6.18
CA ALA A 60 10.91 -26.52 5.46
C ALA A 60 10.15 -26.90 4.17
N GLN A 61 10.85 -26.90 3.02
CA GLN A 61 10.29 -27.33 1.74
C GLN A 61 10.96 -28.62 1.26
N THR A 62 10.16 -29.66 1.06
CA THR A 62 10.63 -30.99 0.65
C THR A 62 10.78 -31.13 -0.87
N LYS A 63 9.99 -30.39 -1.66
CA LYS A 63 10.06 -30.34 -3.13
C LYS A 63 10.11 -28.87 -3.57
N GLY A 64 11.23 -28.45 -4.17
CA GLY A 64 11.48 -27.04 -4.49
C GLY A 64 11.56 -26.79 -6.00
N PHE A 65 11.10 -25.62 -6.43
CA PHE A 65 11.25 -25.11 -7.80
C PHE A 65 12.70 -25.20 -8.32
N PHE A 66 13.67 -25.02 -7.42
CA PHE A 66 15.11 -25.07 -7.72
C PHE A 66 15.68 -26.47 -7.94
N LYS A 67 14.91 -27.53 -7.70
CA LYS A 67 15.30 -28.90 -8.06
C LYS A 67 15.13 -29.18 -9.55
N LEU A 68 14.41 -28.33 -10.29
CA LEU A 68 14.24 -28.47 -11.73
C LEU A 68 15.54 -28.08 -12.47
N PRO A 69 15.82 -28.62 -13.66
CA PRO A 69 16.86 -28.10 -14.55
C PRO A 69 16.70 -26.59 -14.80
N SER A 70 17.82 -25.87 -14.89
CA SER A 70 17.86 -24.41 -15.07
C SER A 70 17.09 -23.94 -16.32
N GLU A 71 17.12 -24.72 -17.39
CA GLU A 71 16.38 -24.49 -18.63
C GLU A 71 14.86 -24.49 -18.40
N LEU A 72 14.36 -25.47 -17.64
CA LEU A 72 12.94 -25.56 -17.31
C LEU A 72 12.51 -24.45 -16.36
N GLN A 73 13.35 -24.11 -15.37
CA GLN A 73 13.11 -22.95 -14.50
C GLN A 73 12.95 -21.68 -15.34
N HIS A 74 13.90 -21.42 -16.26
CA HIS A 74 13.89 -20.24 -17.11
C HIS A 74 12.68 -20.20 -18.04
N ARG A 75 12.29 -21.34 -18.61
CA ARG A 75 11.08 -21.46 -19.44
C ARG A 75 9.82 -21.16 -18.66
N ILE A 76 9.68 -21.65 -17.42
CA ILE A 76 8.55 -21.34 -16.55
C ILE A 76 8.47 -19.83 -16.30
N TRP A 77 9.58 -19.18 -15.94
CA TRP A 77 9.59 -17.73 -15.70
C TRP A 77 9.23 -16.90 -16.93
N LYS A 78 9.65 -17.33 -18.13
CA LYS A 78 9.25 -16.70 -19.40
C LYS A 78 7.76 -16.88 -19.70
N LEU A 79 7.19 -18.04 -19.36
CA LEU A 79 5.77 -18.35 -19.57
C LEU A 79 4.81 -17.61 -18.63
N LEU A 80 5.31 -16.92 -17.60
CA LEU A 80 4.51 -16.07 -16.73
C LEU A 80 4.52 -14.63 -17.29
N PRO A 81 3.50 -14.20 -18.07
CA PRO A 81 3.55 -12.92 -18.78
C PRO A 81 3.28 -11.72 -17.87
N THR A 82 2.63 -11.91 -16.71
CA THR A 82 2.24 -10.83 -15.81
C THR A 82 3.19 -10.71 -14.61
N VAL A 83 3.34 -9.49 -14.04
CA VAL A 83 4.03 -9.36 -12.73
C VAL A 83 3.30 -10.17 -11.67
N ALA A 84 1.98 -10.26 -11.79
CA ALA A 84 1.14 -10.87 -10.79
C ALA A 84 1.48 -12.35 -10.59
N ASP A 85 1.58 -13.10 -11.69
CA ASP A 85 1.88 -14.53 -11.65
C ASP A 85 3.34 -14.77 -11.27
N ARG A 86 4.26 -13.91 -11.74
CA ARG A 86 5.66 -13.92 -11.34
C ARG A 86 5.86 -13.67 -9.85
N LEU A 87 5.14 -12.70 -9.28
CA LEU A 87 5.19 -12.40 -7.85
C LEU A 87 4.57 -13.54 -7.03
N ALA A 88 3.49 -14.16 -7.52
CA ALA A 88 2.92 -15.33 -6.87
C ALA A 88 3.93 -16.48 -6.80
N LEU A 89 4.65 -16.76 -7.89
CA LEU A 89 5.74 -17.74 -7.88
C LEU A 89 6.88 -17.31 -6.94
N ALA A 90 7.28 -16.03 -6.97
CA ALA A 90 8.33 -15.50 -6.11
C ALA A 90 8.01 -15.62 -4.61
N LEU A 91 6.73 -15.62 -4.23
CA LEU A 91 6.31 -15.75 -2.83
C LEU A 91 6.21 -17.21 -2.36
N THR A 92 6.47 -18.18 -3.23
CA THR A 92 6.41 -19.60 -2.85
C THR A 92 7.61 -20.03 -2.01
N CYS A 93 8.81 -19.51 -2.26
CA CYS A 93 10.02 -19.83 -1.47
C CYS A 93 11.01 -18.66 -1.46
N LYS A 94 12.02 -18.73 -0.59
CA LYS A 94 13.01 -17.64 -0.47
C LYS A 94 13.90 -17.49 -1.69
N GLU A 95 14.34 -18.63 -2.23
CA GLU A 95 15.23 -18.66 -3.38
C GLU A 95 14.52 -18.06 -4.60
N THR A 96 13.21 -18.31 -4.77
CA THR A 96 12.41 -17.73 -5.87
C THR A 96 12.22 -16.23 -5.64
N ALA A 97 12.01 -15.80 -4.39
CA ALA A 97 11.95 -14.38 -4.03
C ALA A 97 13.26 -13.64 -4.36
N ILE A 98 14.41 -14.22 -3.98
CA ILE A 98 15.73 -13.65 -4.24
C ILE A 98 15.97 -13.55 -5.75
N MET A 99 15.69 -14.62 -6.49
CA MET A 99 15.91 -14.64 -7.93
C MET A 99 14.98 -13.66 -8.66
N PHE A 100 13.72 -13.54 -8.26
CA PHE A 100 12.79 -12.55 -8.81
C PHE A 100 13.31 -11.12 -8.61
N GLU A 101 13.74 -10.77 -7.41
CA GLU A 101 14.30 -9.45 -7.11
C GLU A 101 15.60 -9.18 -7.88
N ALA A 102 16.47 -10.17 -8.03
CA ALA A 102 17.73 -10.05 -8.77
C ALA A 102 17.52 -9.88 -10.28
N THR A 103 16.49 -10.52 -10.85
CA THR A 103 16.35 -10.65 -12.30
C THR A 103 15.34 -9.69 -12.94
N LYS A 104 14.43 -9.09 -12.15
CA LYS A 104 13.36 -8.21 -12.67
C LYS A 104 13.87 -6.94 -13.39
N SER A 105 15.10 -6.52 -13.13
CA SER A 105 15.72 -5.31 -13.68
C SER A 105 16.88 -5.59 -14.64
N ILE A 106 17.27 -6.86 -14.85
CA ILE A 106 18.38 -7.22 -15.73
C ILE A 106 17.98 -6.96 -17.18
N LYS A 107 18.78 -6.15 -17.87
CA LYS A 107 18.67 -5.89 -19.31
C LYS A 107 19.57 -6.84 -20.08
N LEU A 108 19.15 -7.24 -21.28
CA LEU A 108 19.99 -7.95 -22.23
C LEU A 108 21.02 -6.99 -22.85
N ALA A 109 21.97 -7.54 -23.60
CA ALA A 109 23.07 -6.79 -24.22
C ALA A 109 22.61 -5.63 -25.13
N ASP A 110 21.37 -5.68 -25.62
CA ASP A 110 20.76 -4.63 -26.44
C ASP A 110 20.36 -3.37 -25.64
N GLY A 111 20.43 -3.42 -24.30
CA GLY A 111 20.05 -2.34 -23.39
C GLY A 111 18.55 -1.98 -23.37
N LYS A 112 17.74 -2.66 -24.20
CA LYS A 112 16.33 -2.37 -24.45
C LYS A 112 15.41 -3.48 -23.96
N THR A 113 15.80 -4.74 -24.15
CA THR A 113 15.03 -5.89 -23.69
C THR A 113 15.49 -6.32 -22.30
N PHE A 114 14.55 -6.84 -21.51
CA PHE A 114 14.83 -7.36 -20.18
C PHE A 114 14.96 -8.88 -20.25
N LEU A 115 15.86 -9.45 -19.43
CA LEU A 115 16.11 -10.90 -19.33
C LEU A 115 14.81 -11.69 -19.16
N PHE A 116 13.92 -11.17 -18.31
CA PHE A 116 12.52 -11.55 -18.29
C PHE A 116 11.69 -10.37 -18.82
N PRO A 117 10.85 -10.57 -19.86
CA PRO A 117 10.10 -9.50 -20.49
C PRO A 117 9.38 -8.68 -19.42
N LYS A 118 9.62 -7.36 -19.37
CA LYS A 118 8.88 -6.53 -18.42
C LYS A 118 7.39 -6.63 -18.78
N PRO A 119 6.53 -7.02 -17.83
CA PRO A 119 5.11 -7.02 -18.07
C PRO A 119 4.67 -5.64 -18.51
N GLN A 120 3.83 -5.61 -19.54
CA GLN A 120 3.26 -4.39 -20.10
C GLN A 120 2.37 -3.72 -19.03
N ARG A 121 2.96 -2.82 -18.22
CA ARG A 121 2.37 -2.07 -17.10
C ARG A 121 1.69 -2.92 -16.01
N THR A 122 2.08 -2.68 -14.75
CA THR A 122 1.28 -3.12 -13.59
C THR A 122 -0.03 -2.34 -13.54
N THR A 123 -1.10 -2.95 -14.04
CA THR A 123 -2.44 -2.40 -13.87
C THR A 123 -2.92 -2.63 -12.44
N LYS A 124 -3.81 -1.75 -11.98
CA LYS A 124 -4.51 -1.90 -10.70
C LYS A 124 -5.21 -3.25 -10.59
N SER A 125 -5.84 -3.70 -11.66
CA SER A 125 -6.50 -5.02 -11.73
C SER A 125 -5.53 -6.19 -11.51
N HIS A 126 -4.39 -6.23 -12.21
CA HIS A 126 -3.42 -7.33 -12.04
C HIS A 126 -2.89 -7.43 -10.61
N ARG A 127 -2.60 -6.30 -9.96
CA ARG A 127 -2.17 -6.32 -8.56
C ARG A 127 -3.29 -6.79 -7.63
N LEU A 128 -4.53 -6.39 -7.88
CA LEU A 128 -5.67 -6.86 -7.08
C LEU A 128 -5.83 -8.38 -7.16
N GLN A 129 -5.63 -8.97 -8.35
CA GLN A 129 -5.72 -10.42 -8.54
C GLN A 129 -4.78 -11.19 -7.61
N VAL A 130 -3.52 -10.76 -7.49
CA VAL A 130 -2.56 -11.36 -6.56
C VAL A 130 -3.04 -11.21 -5.12
N LEU A 131 -3.37 -9.99 -4.72
CA LEU A 131 -3.64 -9.69 -3.31
C LEU A 131 -4.88 -10.42 -2.80
N VAL A 132 -5.91 -10.58 -3.65
CA VAL A 132 -7.11 -11.35 -3.29
C VAL A 132 -6.79 -12.84 -3.15
N ARG A 133 -5.96 -13.42 -4.02
CA ARG A 133 -5.50 -14.83 -3.89
C ARG A 133 -4.70 -15.07 -2.62
N LEU A 134 -3.95 -14.07 -2.16
CA LEU A 134 -3.15 -14.16 -0.92
C LEU A 134 -3.99 -13.98 0.37
N ARG A 135 -5.30 -13.73 0.29
CA ARG A 135 -6.15 -13.43 1.46
C ARG A 135 -6.05 -14.47 2.57
N SER A 136 -5.98 -15.76 2.22
CA SER A 136 -5.90 -16.85 3.20
C SER A 136 -4.55 -16.94 3.91
N TRP A 137 -3.48 -16.37 3.34
CA TRP A 137 -2.12 -16.43 3.89
C TRP A 137 -1.78 -15.19 4.71
N VAL A 138 -2.61 -14.15 4.62
CA VAL A 138 -2.36 -12.87 5.28
C VAL A 138 -2.98 -12.90 6.69
N PRO A 139 -2.24 -12.51 7.74
CA PRO A 139 -2.76 -12.48 9.11
C PRO A 139 -4.01 -11.60 9.25
N ALA A 140 -4.92 -11.98 10.16
CA ALA A 140 -6.20 -11.30 10.38
C ALA A 140 -6.08 -9.80 10.74
N LYS A 141 -4.93 -9.39 11.31
CA LYS A 141 -4.62 -7.97 11.59
C LYS A 141 -4.43 -7.11 10.34
N TYR A 142 -4.37 -7.69 9.15
CA TYR A 142 -4.31 -6.97 7.90
C TYR A 142 -5.60 -7.12 7.11
N ARG A 143 -6.06 -6.02 6.53
CA ARG A 143 -7.24 -6.02 5.65
C ARG A 143 -6.90 -5.41 4.29
N LEU A 144 -7.37 -6.04 3.21
CA LEU A 144 -7.13 -5.57 1.84
C LEU A 144 -8.02 -4.36 1.51
N CYS A 145 -7.40 -3.24 1.14
CA CYS A 145 -8.09 -2.08 0.56
C CYS A 145 -8.07 -2.19 -0.97
N TYR A 146 -9.24 -2.17 -1.60
CA TYR A 146 -9.42 -2.32 -3.05
C TYR A 146 -9.15 -1.01 -3.82
N ARG A 147 -9.23 0.15 -3.15
CA ARG A 147 -8.88 1.45 -3.76
C ARG A 147 -7.37 1.65 -3.90
N CYS A 148 -6.63 1.42 -2.81
CA CYS A 148 -5.17 1.56 -2.81
C CYS A 148 -4.42 0.25 -3.06
N ILE A 149 -5.12 -0.89 -3.16
CA ILE A 149 -4.59 -2.19 -3.59
C ILE A 149 -3.41 -2.62 -2.72
N GLN A 150 -3.65 -2.54 -1.41
CA GLN A 150 -2.67 -2.81 -0.37
C GLN A 150 -3.38 -3.43 0.84
N TYR A 151 -2.68 -4.35 1.51
CA TYR A 151 -3.02 -4.78 2.85
C TYR A 151 -2.66 -3.68 3.84
N ILE A 152 -3.63 -3.31 4.67
CA ILE A 152 -3.52 -2.25 5.66
C ILE A 152 -3.49 -2.92 7.04
N ASN A 153 -2.47 -2.59 7.83
CA ASN A 153 -2.40 -3.03 9.22
C ASN A 153 -3.48 -2.31 10.03
N LEU A 154 -4.36 -3.08 10.67
CA LEU A 154 -5.44 -2.58 11.51
C LEU A 154 -4.95 -2.14 12.89
N GLU A 155 -3.77 -2.61 13.33
CA GLU A 155 -3.16 -2.24 14.61
C GLU A 155 -2.39 -0.89 14.55
N ASP A 156 -2.18 -0.33 13.36
CA ASP A 156 -1.52 0.97 13.20
C ASP A 156 -2.55 2.10 13.40
N ASP A 157 -2.38 2.88 14.46
CA ASP A 157 -3.30 3.94 14.87
C ASP A 157 -3.59 4.97 13.78
N THR A 158 -2.63 5.20 12.89
CA THR A 158 -2.82 6.15 11.79
C THR A 158 -3.82 5.62 10.74
N ASN A 159 -4.11 4.32 10.73
CA ASN A 159 -5.10 3.69 9.86
C ASN A 159 -6.49 3.58 10.51
N ASN A 160 -6.65 4.02 11.76
CA ASN A 160 -7.92 3.95 12.51
C ASN A 160 -9.06 4.67 11.79
N GLY A 161 -10.27 4.16 12.02
CA GLY A 161 -11.54 4.71 11.52
C GLY A 161 -12.36 3.73 10.69
N ASN A 162 -13.54 4.19 10.26
CA ASN A 162 -14.49 3.35 9.57
C ASN A 162 -14.01 3.02 8.15
N TRP A 163 -14.03 1.73 7.84
CA TRP A 163 -13.85 1.25 6.48
C TRP A 163 -15.11 1.52 5.67
N GLY A 164 -14.94 1.90 4.41
CA GLY A 164 -16.04 2.08 3.47
C GLY A 164 -16.11 0.94 2.45
N GLY A 165 -17.13 1.00 1.59
CA GLY A 165 -17.32 0.03 0.50
C GLY A 165 -17.93 -1.30 0.96
N SER A 166 -18.25 -2.16 -0.01
CA SER A 166 -18.94 -3.43 0.24
C SER A 166 -17.96 -4.57 0.53
N THR A 167 -18.19 -5.30 1.63
CA THR A 167 -17.46 -6.52 1.99
C THR A 167 -17.87 -7.74 1.17
N HIS A 168 -19.11 -7.80 0.69
CA HIS A 168 -19.63 -8.92 -0.12
C HIS A 168 -18.81 -9.18 -1.39
N ILE A 169 -18.22 -8.14 -1.97
CA ILE A 169 -17.34 -8.24 -3.14
C ILE A 169 -16.09 -9.07 -2.85
N VAL A 170 -15.60 -9.03 -1.60
CA VAL A 170 -14.42 -9.77 -1.16
C VAL A 170 -14.72 -11.24 -1.00
N ASP A 171 -15.93 -11.58 -0.55
CA ASP A 171 -16.35 -12.96 -0.28
C ASP A 171 -16.61 -13.74 -1.58
N GLN A 172 -16.89 -13.02 -2.67
CA GLN A 172 -16.94 -13.58 -4.02
C GLN A 172 -15.57 -13.59 -4.74
N GLY A 173 -14.50 -13.11 -4.10
CA GLY A 173 -13.16 -13.07 -4.69
C GLY A 173 -13.06 -12.22 -5.96
N LEU A 174 -13.93 -11.22 -6.14
CA LEU A 174 -14.01 -10.46 -7.39
C LEU A 174 -12.80 -9.53 -7.58
N MET A 175 -12.11 -9.70 -8.71
CA MET A 175 -10.87 -8.96 -9.03
C MET A 175 -11.06 -7.98 -10.21
N THR A 176 -12.27 -7.47 -10.41
CA THR A 176 -12.65 -6.61 -11.55
C THR A 176 -12.49 -5.12 -11.27
N GLU A 177 -12.54 -4.28 -12.31
CA GLU A 177 -12.55 -2.82 -12.13
C GLU A 177 -13.76 -2.33 -11.32
N LYS A 178 -14.91 -2.97 -11.49
CA LYS A 178 -16.10 -2.72 -10.67
C LYS A 178 -15.84 -3.01 -9.19
N ALA A 179 -15.13 -4.11 -8.90
CA ALA A 179 -14.73 -4.45 -7.54
C ALA A 179 -13.76 -3.40 -6.95
N MET A 180 -12.85 -2.84 -7.74
CA MET A 180 -11.97 -1.76 -7.28
C MET A 180 -12.74 -0.50 -6.87
N ARG A 181 -13.85 -0.19 -7.55
CA ARG A 181 -14.69 0.98 -7.23
C ARG A 181 -15.59 0.73 -6.03
N LYS A 182 -16.18 -0.46 -5.91
CA LYS A 182 -17.22 -0.76 -4.91
C LYS A 182 -16.71 -1.52 -3.68
N GLY A 183 -15.57 -2.19 -3.77
CA GLY A 183 -15.01 -3.03 -2.72
C GLY A 183 -14.52 -2.24 -1.49
N PRO A 184 -14.01 -2.94 -0.47
CA PRO A 184 -13.60 -2.32 0.78
C PRO A 184 -12.51 -1.29 0.57
N ARG A 185 -12.61 -0.17 1.29
CA ARG A 185 -11.61 0.90 1.28
C ARG A 185 -11.28 1.30 2.71
N CYS A 186 -9.99 1.49 2.98
CA CYS A 186 -9.52 1.85 4.31
C CYS A 186 -9.95 3.28 4.69
N ALA A 187 -9.95 3.57 5.99
CA ALA A 187 -10.36 4.86 6.54
C ALA A 187 -9.62 6.05 5.87
N LEU A 188 -8.34 5.89 5.59
CA LEU A 188 -7.53 6.91 4.90
C LEU A 188 -7.96 7.15 3.45
N CYS A 189 -8.42 6.10 2.75
CA CYS A 189 -9.00 6.24 1.42
C CYS A 189 -10.38 6.90 1.46
N VAL A 190 -11.19 6.61 2.50
CA VAL A 190 -12.48 7.29 2.71
C VAL A 190 -12.27 8.79 2.95
N LEU A 191 -11.29 9.16 3.80
CA LEU A 191 -10.94 10.56 4.04
C LEU A 191 -10.41 11.25 2.78
N ALA A 192 -9.59 10.56 1.99
CA ALA A 192 -9.11 11.08 0.73
C ALA A 192 -10.24 11.33 -0.28
N ASP A 193 -11.25 10.44 -0.35
CA ASP A 193 -12.45 10.67 -1.18
C ASP A 193 -13.20 11.93 -0.73
N LYS A 194 -13.38 12.13 0.58
CA LYS A 194 -14.03 13.33 1.14
C LYS A 194 -13.26 14.61 0.82
N LEU A 195 -11.93 14.58 0.94
CA LEU A 195 -11.06 15.71 0.64
C LEU A 195 -11.09 16.07 -0.85
N GLU A 196 -11.04 15.06 -1.72
CA GLU A 196 -11.15 15.22 -3.17
C GLU A 196 -12.50 15.87 -3.55
N LEU A 197 -13.61 15.36 -3.00
CA LEU A 197 -14.94 15.94 -3.18
C LEU A 197 -15.05 17.38 -2.65
N ALA A 198 -14.42 17.69 -1.51
CA ALA A 198 -14.40 19.04 -0.95
C ALA A 198 -13.66 20.02 -1.86
N SER A 199 -12.51 19.61 -2.43
CA SER A 199 -11.72 20.42 -3.36
C SER A 199 -12.52 20.82 -4.61
N HIS A 200 -13.36 19.90 -5.11
CA HIS A 200 -14.27 20.18 -6.23
C HIS A 200 -15.45 21.07 -5.81
N LYS A 201 -16.00 20.92 -4.61
CA LYS A 201 -17.09 21.78 -4.13
C LYS A 201 -16.66 23.25 -4.00
N GLU A 202 -15.45 23.52 -3.52
CA GLU A 202 -14.93 24.89 -3.46
C GLU A 202 -14.60 25.47 -4.83
N ALA A 203 -13.94 24.70 -5.70
CA ALA A 203 -13.70 25.10 -7.08
C ALA A 203 -15.00 25.35 -7.84
N HIS A 204 -16.01 24.49 -7.66
CA HIS A 204 -17.35 24.64 -8.22
C HIS A 204 -18.10 25.84 -7.63
N LYS A 205 -17.97 26.12 -6.32
CA LYS A 205 -18.52 27.34 -5.69
C LYS A 205 -17.87 28.60 -6.27
N LYS A 206 -16.54 28.63 -6.42
CA LYS A 206 -15.80 29.75 -7.03
C LYS A 206 -16.20 29.95 -8.49
N PHE A 207 -16.30 28.88 -9.28
CA PHE A 207 -16.79 28.94 -10.66
C PHE A 207 -18.24 29.42 -10.75
N LYS A 208 -19.15 28.94 -9.87
CA LYS A 208 -20.53 29.44 -9.79
C LYS A 208 -20.58 30.93 -9.43
N GLN A 209 -19.73 31.41 -8.54
CA GLN A 209 -19.65 32.83 -8.18
C GLN A 209 -19.12 33.69 -9.34
N LEU A 210 -18.08 33.23 -10.04
CA LEU A 210 -17.57 33.88 -11.25
C LEU A 210 -18.62 33.92 -12.36
N ALA A 211 -19.27 32.79 -12.67
CA ALA A 211 -20.33 32.71 -13.66
C ALA A 211 -21.51 33.64 -13.33
N ARG A 212 -21.90 33.76 -12.04
CA ARG A 212 -22.92 34.73 -11.61
C ARG A 212 -22.51 36.19 -11.79
N ARG A 213 -21.22 36.52 -11.57
CA ARG A 213 -20.72 37.89 -11.82
C ARG A 213 -20.73 38.25 -13.30
N TYR A 214 -20.36 37.31 -14.17
CA TYR A 214 -20.36 37.53 -15.62
C TYR A 214 -21.74 37.42 -16.27
N ALA A 215 -22.72 36.79 -15.61
CA ALA A 215 -24.11 36.76 -16.06
C ALA A 215 -24.94 37.96 -15.57
N LEU A 216 -24.38 38.82 -14.72
CA LEU A 216 -24.97 40.07 -14.22
C LEU A 216 -24.26 41.33 -14.74
N ALA A 217 -23.35 41.15 -15.71
CA ALA A 217 -22.75 42.20 -16.52
C ALA A 217 -23.28 42.06 -17.95
#